data_AF-A0A7Y6E2W5-F1
#
_entry.id   AF-A0A7Y6E2W5-F1
#
_cell.length_a   1.000
_cell.length_b   1.000
_cell.length_c   1.000
_cell.angle_alpha   90.00
_cell.angle_beta   90.00
_cell.angle_gamma   90.00
#
_symmetry.space_group_name_H-M   'P 1'
#
loop_
_entity.id
_entity.type
_entity.pdbx_description
1 polymer ?
#
loop_
_entity_poly.entity_id
_entity_poly.type
_entity_poly.pdbx_seq_one_letter_code
_entity_poly.pdbx_strand_id
1 'polypeptide(L)'
;FANAFTFQYSKRPGTPAATMDGQIPKAVVQERYERLVALQDEISWAENKRQVGRTLEVLVAEGEGRKDDATARLSGRAPDNRLVHFDRPETPVRPGDIVTTEITYAAPHHLLAEGPPRNVRPTKAGDAWQRRTTQPTDKPTVLLGMPKLGAPADPAPATDACCGD
;
A
#
# COMPACT_ATOMS: atom_id res chain seq x y z
N PHE A 1 10.93 -10.89 17.32
CA PHE A 1 9.94 -9.97 16.71
C PHE A 1 9.19 -10.70 15.60
N ALA A 2 7.96 -10.30 15.30
CA ALA A 2 7.16 -10.88 14.20
C ALA A 2 7.80 -10.67 12.81
N ASN A 3 8.37 -9.49 12.60
CA ASN A 3 9.09 -9.06 11.41
C ASN A 3 10.24 -8.14 11.84
N ALA A 4 11.30 -8.03 11.05
CA ALA A 4 12.35 -7.03 11.24
C ALA A 4 12.87 -6.53 9.89
N PHE A 5 13.20 -5.24 9.83
CA PHE A 5 13.88 -4.63 8.69
C PHE A 5 15.34 -4.40 9.06
N THR A 6 16.24 -5.14 8.43
CA THR A 6 17.67 -5.13 8.74
C THR A 6 18.46 -4.61 7.56
N PHE A 7 19.42 -3.71 7.81
CA PHE A 7 20.26 -3.11 6.79
C PHE A 7 21.73 -3.22 7.19
N GLN A 8 22.59 -3.52 6.21
CA GLN A 8 24.02 -3.42 6.42
C GLN A 8 24.44 -1.96 6.41
N TYR A 9 25.35 -1.59 7.32
CA TYR A 9 25.94 -0.26 7.29
C TYR A 9 26.69 -0.04 5.98
N SER A 10 26.42 1.09 5.34
CA SER A 10 27.12 1.53 4.13
C SER A 10 27.64 2.94 4.37
N LYS A 11 28.97 3.12 4.21
CA LYS A 11 29.63 4.40 4.43
C LYS A 11 29.07 5.44 3.47
N ARG A 12 28.65 6.58 4.02
CA ARG A 12 28.19 7.75 3.25
C ARG A 12 29.17 8.90 3.48
N PRO A 13 29.78 9.45 2.41
CA PRO A 13 30.68 10.60 2.53
C PRO A 13 30.04 11.77 3.30
N GLY A 14 30.83 12.44 4.13
CA GLY A 14 30.36 13.58 4.93
C GLY A 14 29.64 13.23 6.24
N THR A 15 29.45 11.94 6.56
CA THR A 15 28.88 11.52 7.85
C THR A 15 29.99 11.25 8.88
N PRO A 16 29.80 11.59 10.17
CA PRO A 16 30.77 11.25 11.22
C PRO A 16 31.10 9.76 11.28
N ALA A 17 30.09 8.90 11.06
CA ALA A 17 30.24 7.45 11.03
C ALA A 17 31.22 6.95 9.95
N ALA A 18 31.38 7.70 8.85
CA ALA A 18 32.27 7.29 7.75
C ALA A 18 33.76 7.38 8.12
N THR A 19 34.11 8.26 9.07
CA THR A 19 35.48 8.51 9.53
C THR A 19 35.78 7.93 10.91
N MET A 20 34.79 7.30 11.57
CA MET A 20 35.02 6.63 12.86
C MET A 20 35.99 5.46 12.70
N ASP A 21 36.89 5.31 13.68
CA ASP A 21 37.79 4.17 13.79
C ASP A 21 37.02 2.86 14.09
N GLY A 22 37.70 1.71 13.99
CA GLY A 22 37.11 0.41 14.31
C GLY A 22 36.14 -0.13 13.24
N GLN A 23 36.27 0.33 11.99
CA GLN A 23 35.48 -0.15 10.86
C GLN A 23 35.73 -1.65 10.64
N ILE A 24 34.64 -2.40 10.50
CA ILE A 24 34.69 -3.85 10.36
C ILE A 24 34.82 -4.22 8.87
N PRO A 25 35.63 -5.24 8.51
CA PRO A 25 35.70 -5.74 7.14
C PRO A 25 34.33 -6.17 6.61
N LYS A 26 34.06 -5.91 5.32
CA LYS A 26 32.77 -6.23 4.67
C LYS A 26 32.37 -7.70 4.84
N ALA A 27 33.33 -8.62 4.77
CA ALA A 27 33.07 -10.06 4.95
C ALA A 27 32.47 -10.39 6.32
N VAL A 28 32.96 -9.74 7.39
CA VAL A 28 32.43 -9.93 8.75
C VAL A 28 31.05 -9.28 8.90
N VAL A 29 30.82 -8.12 8.26
CA VAL A 29 29.48 -7.49 8.23
C VAL A 29 28.48 -8.41 7.53
N GLN A 30 28.85 -9.02 6.40
CA GLN A 30 28.03 -9.95 5.65
C GLN A 30 27.71 -11.21 6.47
N GLU A 31 28.72 -11.84 7.08
CA GLU A 31 28.54 -13.04 7.92
C GLU A 31 27.58 -12.78 9.09
N ARG A 32 27.75 -11.65 9.79
CA ARG A 32 26.84 -11.24 10.87
C ARG A 32 25.42 -10.97 10.38
N TYR A 33 25.29 -10.33 9.22
CA TYR A 33 24.01 -10.05 8.60
C TYR A 33 23.27 -11.34 8.26
N GLU A 34 23.93 -12.31 7.62
CA GLU A 34 23.34 -13.59 7.25
C GLU A 34 22.90 -14.39 8.48
N ARG A 35 23.73 -14.43 9.53
CA ARG A 35 23.36 -15.06 10.81
C ARG A 35 22.16 -14.40 11.47
N LEU A 36 22.09 -13.08 11.44
CA LEU A 36 20.95 -12.32 11.97
C LEU A 36 19.67 -12.60 11.18
N VAL A 37 19.75 -12.61 9.85
CA VAL A 37 18.61 -12.90 8.97
C VAL A 37 18.09 -14.31 9.22
N ALA A 38 18.98 -15.31 9.25
CA ALA A 38 18.60 -16.69 9.52
C ALA A 38 17.88 -16.84 10.88
N LEU A 39 18.44 -16.25 11.94
CA LEU A 39 17.79 -16.26 13.25
C LEU A 39 16.43 -15.55 13.23
N GLN A 40 16.33 -14.40 12.57
CA GLN A 40 15.07 -13.67 12.49
C GLN A 40 14.02 -14.43 11.67
N ASP A 41 14.41 -15.17 10.63
CA ASP A 41 13.50 -16.01 9.83
C ASP A 41 12.93 -17.16 10.69
N GLU A 42 13.76 -17.80 11.51
CA GLU A 42 13.32 -18.83 12.46
C GLU A 42 12.30 -18.27 13.46
N ILE A 43 12.60 -17.10 14.04
CA ILE A 43 11.71 -16.41 14.98
C ILE A 43 10.40 -16.01 14.29
N SER A 44 10.47 -15.43 13.09
CA SER A 44 9.28 -14.99 12.34
C SER A 44 8.38 -16.17 12.01
N TRP A 45 8.97 -17.30 11.58
CA TRP A 45 8.22 -18.52 11.31
C TRP A 45 7.58 -19.11 12.57
N ALA A 46 8.30 -19.16 13.69
CA ALA A 46 7.75 -19.61 14.96
C ALA A 46 6.57 -18.73 15.41
N GLU A 47 6.71 -17.42 15.33
CA GLU A 47 5.67 -16.46 15.68
C GLU A 47 4.45 -16.51 14.74
N ASN A 48 4.66 -16.77 13.45
CA ASN A 48 3.57 -16.96 12.49
C ASN A 48 2.82 -18.27 12.73
N LYS A 49 3.53 -19.36 13.06
CA LYS A 49 2.90 -20.64 13.43
C LYS A 49 1.95 -20.51 14.63
N ARG A 50 2.25 -19.61 15.58
CA ARG A 50 1.36 -19.31 16.72
C ARG A 50 0.06 -18.61 16.32
N GLN A 51 -0.05 -18.11 15.09
CA GLN A 51 -1.27 -17.51 14.57
C GLN A 51 -2.25 -18.53 13.98
N VAL A 52 -1.78 -19.73 13.61
CA VAL A 52 -2.64 -20.77 13.03
C VAL A 52 -3.75 -21.14 14.03
N GLY A 53 -4.99 -21.22 13.55
CA GLY A 53 -6.21 -21.45 14.34
C GLY A 53 -6.74 -20.20 15.05
N ARG A 54 -6.04 -19.06 14.99
CA ARG A 54 -6.55 -17.79 15.54
C ARG A 54 -7.38 -17.06 14.49
N THR A 55 -8.40 -16.36 14.97
CA THR A 55 -9.17 -15.41 14.16
C THR A 55 -8.52 -14.03 14.26
N LEU A 56 -8.19 -13.42 13.11
CA LEU A 56 -7.58 -12.11 13.01
C LEU A 56 -8.46 -11.17 12.17
N GLU A 57 -8.44 -9.88 12.53
CA GLU A 57 -8.89 -8.83 11.63
C GLU A 57 -7.80 -8.55 10.59
N VAL A 58 -8.19 -8.26 9.35
CA VAL A 58 -7.30 -8.01 8.21
C VAL A 58 -7.82 -6.76 7.50
N LEU A 59 -6.98 -5.73 7.43
CA LEU A 59 -7.23 -4.55 6.61
C LEU A 59 -6.99 -4.93 5.15
N VAL A 60 -8.02 -4.85 4.32
CA VAL A 60 -7.93 -5.23 2.90
C VAL A 60 -7.09 -4.21 2.15
N ALA A 61 -6.08 -4.69 1.44
CA ALA A 61 -5.14 -3.86 0.72
C ALA A 61 -5.47 -3.79 -0.79
N GLU A 62 -5.03 -2.72 -1.43
CA GLU A 62 -5.10 -2.56 -2.88
C GLU A 62 -3.82 -3.11 -3.52
N GLY A 63 -3.94 -4.14 -4.36
CA GLY A 63 -2.85 -4.63 -5.21
C GLY A 63 -1.66 -5.31 -4.48
N GLU A 64 -1.82 -5.74 -3.23
CA GLU A 64 -0.74 -6.41 -2.49
C GLU A 64 -0.53 -7.88 -2.91
N GLY A 65 -1.51 -8.54 -3.53
CA GLY A 65 -1.31 -9.87 -4.05
C GLY A 65 -1.01 -9.87 -5.54
N ARG A 66 0.26 -10.11 -5.86
CA ARG A 66 0.74 -10.24 -7.25
C ARG A 66 0.05 -11.36 -8.05
N LYS A 67 -0.70 -12.24 -7.39
CA LYS A 67 -1.41 -13.38 -7.98
C LYS A 67 -2.90 -13.40 -7.64
N ASP A 68 -3.45 -12.34 -7.05
CA ASP A 68 -4.83 -12.30 -6.57
C ASP A 68 -5.83 -12.71 -7.67
N ASP A 69 -5.60 -12.29 -8.92
CA ASP A 69 -6.43 -12.66 -10.07
C ASP A 69 -6.31 -14.15 -10.47
N ALA A 70 -5.13 -14.75 -10.28
CA ALA A 70 -4.86 -16.14 -10.64
C ALA A 70 -5.26 -17.13 -9.54
N THR A 71 -5.27 -16.70 -8.28
CA THR A 71 -5.63 -17.53 -7.12
C THR A 71 -7.02 -17.23 -6.57
N ALA A 72 -7.72 -16.22 -7.11
CA ALA A 72 -8.99 -15.71 -6.60
C ALA A 72 -8.96 -15.30 -5.11
N ARG A 73 -7.77 -14.98 -4.60
CA ARG A 73 -7.54 -14.54 -3.21
C ARG A 73 -7.47 -13.03 -3.15
N LEU A 74 -7.74 -12.50 -1.96
CA LEU A 74 -7.47 -11.11 -1.62
C LEU A 74 -6.35 -11.06 -0.60
N SER A 75 -5.68 -9.91 -0.57
CA SER A 75 -4.53 -9.68 0.31
C SER A 75 -4.79 -8.48 1.22
N GLY A 76 -4.22 -8.54 2.42
CA GLY A 76 -4.32 -7.47 3.39
C GLY A 76 -3.36 -7.63 4.54
N ARG A 77 -3.50 -6.75 5.54
CA ARG A 77 -2.59 -6.69 6.69
C ARG A 77 -3.33 -6.84 8.00
N ALA A 78 -2.83 -7.72 8.86
CA ALA A 78 -3.28 -7.82 10.24
C ALA A 78 -2.84 -6.57 11.06
N PRO A 79 -3.40 -6.33 12.27
CA PRO A 79 -3.03 -5.18 13.12
C PRO A 79 -1.54 -5.08 13.46
N ASP A 80 -0.83 -6.21 13.44
CA ASP A 80 0.62 -6.32 13.66
C ASP A 80 1.43 -6.22 12.34
N ASN A 81 0.78 -5.79 11.27
CA ASN A 81 1.32 -5.57 9.93
C ASN A 81 1.71 -6.84 9.16
N ARG A 82 1.37 -8.05 9.65
CA ARG A 82 1.59 -9.30 8.90
C ARG A 82 0.74 -9.34 7.64
N LEU A 83 1.34 -9.79 6.54
CA LEU A 83 0.64 -10.04 5.29
C LEU A 83 -0.23 -11.28 5.42
N VAL A 84 -1.52 -11.14 5.10
CA VAL A 84 -2.50 -12.23 5.11
C VAL A 84 -3.13 -12.32 3.74
N HIS A 85 -3.08 -13.50 3.14
CA HIS A 85 -3.89 -13.84 1.97
C HIS A 85 -5.11 -14.61 2.44
N PHE A 86 -6.29 -14.18 2.02
CA PHE A 86 -7.56 -14.76 2.44
C PHE A 86 -8.48 -14.93 1.24
N ASP A 87 -9.39 -15.90 1.32
CA ASP A 87 -10.34 -16.15 0.25
C ASP A 87 -11.35 -15.00 0.13
N ARG A 88 -11.80 -14.74 -1.10
CA ARG A 88 -12.74 -13.65 -1.38
C ARG A 88 -14.09 -13.93 -0.69
N PRO A 89 -14.61 -13.00 0.13
CA PRO A 89 -15.95 -13.14 0.70
C PRO A 89 -17.02 -13.03 -0.38
N GLU A 90 -18.18 -13.65 -0.15
CA GLU A 90 -19.36 -13.48 -1.01
C GLU A 90 -19.92 -12.04 -0.95
N THR A 91 -19.80 -11.41 0.22
CA THR A 91 -20.15 -10.00 0.38
C THR A 91 -19.11 -9.12 -0.32
N PRO A 92 -19.53 -8.12 -1.11
CA PRO A 92 -18.60 -7.18 -1.73
C PRO A 92 -17.68 -6.54 -0.70
N VAL A 93 -16.37 -6.59 -0.96
CA VAL A 93 -15.33 -6.04 -0.09
C VAL A 93 -14.46 -5.07 -0.88
N ARG A 94 -14.10 -3.96 -0.25
CA ARG A 94 -13.29 -2.89 -0.86
C ARG A 94 -11.95 -2.77 -0.15
N PRO A 95 -10.87 -2.37 -0.83
CA PRO A 95 -9.66 -1.93 -0.15
C PRO A 95 -9.97 -0.88 0.91
N GLY A 96 -9.40 -1.04 2.11
CA GLY A 96 -9.68 -0.23 3.29
C GLY A 96 -10.75 -0.79 4.22
N ASP A 97 -11.60 -1.73 3.78
CA ASP A 97 -12.51 -2.44 4.68
C ASP A 97 -11.73 -3.44 5.56
N ILE A 98 -12.35 -3.89 6.65
CA ILE A 98 -11.74 -4.86 7.58
C ILE A 98 -12.47 -6.19 7.48
N VAL A 99 -11.71 -7.26 7.21
CA VAL A 99 -12.22 -8.62 7.11
C VAL A 99 -11.77 -9.42 8.33
N THR A 100 -12.66 -10.18 8.94
CA THR A 100 -12.32 -11.11 10.03
C THR A 100 -12.22 -12.51 9.49
N THR A 101 -11.06 -13.17 9.63
CA THR A 101 -10.83 -14.50 9.09
C THR A 101 -9.96 -15.35 10.00
N GLU A 102 -10.07 -16.68 9.88
CA GLU A 102 -9.26 -17.63 10.64
C GLU A 102 -8.01 -18.02 9.86
N ILE A 103 -6.85 -17.98 10.52
CA ILE A 103 -5.59 -18.33 9.89
C ILE A 103 -5.45 -19.85 9.84
N THR A 104 -5.35 -20.41 8.64
CA THR A 104 -5.23 -21.86 8.42
C THR A 104 -3.79 -22.30 8.22
N TYR A 105 -2.92 -21.43 7.73
CA TYR A 105 -1.53 -21.76 7.47
C TYR A 105 -0.58 -20.58 7.68
N ALA A 106 0.67 -20.89 8.02
CA ALA A 106 1.73 -19.92 8.27
C ALA A 106 2.98 -20.22 7.45
N ALA A 107 3.45 -19.22 6.70
CA ALA A 107 4.76 -19.19 6.07
C ALA A 107 5.69 -18.20 6.82
N PRO A 108 7.00 -18.17 6.52
CA PRO A 108 7.92 -17.24 7.15
C PRO A 108 7.55 -15.75 6.99
N HIS A 109 6.95 -15.37 5.85
CA HIS A 109 6.69 -13.96 5.52
C HIS A 109 5.22 -13.63 5.22
N HIS A 110 4.31 -14.59 5.34
CA HIS A 110 2.87 -14.37 5.16
C HIS A 110 2.04 -15.43 5.88
N LEU A 111 0.77 -15.14 6.07
CA LEU A 111 -0.25 -16.08 6.56
C LEU A 111 -1.27 -16.36 5.46
N LEU A 112 -1.89 -17.54 5.52
CA LEU A 112 -3.03 -17.89 4.69
C LEU A 112 -4.25 -18.12 5.57
N ALA A 113 -5.39 -17.66 5.09
CA ALA A 113 -6.70 -17.89 5.66
C ALA A 113 -7.60 -18.49 4.59
N GLU A 114 -7.57 -19.82 4.50
CA GLU A 114 -8.36 -20.59 3.54
C GLU A 114 -9.72 -20.89 4.17
N GLY A 115 -10.79 -20.53 3.46
CA GLY A 115 -12.16 -20.60 3.95
C GLY A 115 -12.88 -19.25 3.94
N PRO A 116 -14.22 -19.29 4.06
CA PRO A 116 -15.03 -18.09 3.99
C PRO A 116 -14.71 -17.16 5.17
N PRO A 117 -14.46 -15.86 4.92
CA PRO A 117 -14.29 -14.91 6.00
C PRO A 117 -15.53 -14.84 6.89
N ARG A 118 -15.32 -14.67 8.20
CA ARG A 118 -16.38 -14.65 9.21
C ARG A 118 -17.19 -13.37 9.20
N ASN A 119 -16.57 -12.25 8.86
CA ASN A 119 -17.21 -10.93 8.84
C ASN A 119 -16.50 -9.96 7.90
N VAL A 120 -17.25 -9.02 7.33
CA VAL A 120 -16.73 -7.87 6.59
C VAL A 120 -17.28 -6.61 7.22
N ARG A 121 -16.39 -5.75 7.71
CA ARG A 121 -16.71 -4.47 8.34
C ARG A 121 -16.32 -3.31 7.42
N PRO A 122 -17.29 -2.58 6.86
CA PRO A 122 -17.02 -1.37 6.11
C PRO A 122 -16.28 -0.32 6.94
N THR A 123 -15.42 0.46 6.30
CA THR A 123 -14.74 1.59 6.95
C THR A 123 -14.80 2.88 6.14
N LYS A 124 -14.51 4.00 6.81
CA LYS A 124 -14.31 5.30 6.14
C LYS A 124 -13.19 5.26 5.09
N ALA A 125 -12.19 4.40 5.27
CA ALA A 125 -11.13 4.21 4.29
C ALA A 125 -11.66 3.49 3.04
N GLY A 126 -12.50 2.47 3.21
CA GLY A 126 -13.23 1.83 2.10
C GLY A 126 -14.12 2.81 1.34
N ASP A 127 -14.83 3.69 2.04
CA ASP A 127 -15.66 4.73 1.40
C ASP A 127 -14.81 5.77 0.66
N ALA A 128 -13.65 6.13 1.20
CA ALA A 128 -12.70 7.02 0.53
C ALA A 128 -12.12 6.38 -0.74
N TRP A 129 -11.75 5.09 -0.67
CA TRP A 129 -11.29 4.34 -1.83
C TRP A 129 -12.38 4.27 -2.91
N GLN A 130 -13.62 3.92 -2.54
CA GLN A 130 -14.72 3.86 -3.49
C GLN A 130 -15.00 5.20 -4.16
N ARG A 131 -15.01 6.31 -3.40
CA ARG A 131 -15.17 7.66 -3.98
C ARG A 131 -14.07 7.98 -5.00
N ARG A 132 -12.81 7.63 -4.69
CA ARG A 132 -11.68 7.85 -5.60
C ARG A 132 -11.79 7.03 -6.88
N THR A 133 -12.27 5.79 -6.79
CA THR A 133 -12.32 4.86 -7.94
C THR A 133 -13.56 5.07 -8.81
N THR A 134 -14.69 5.48 -8.22
CA THR A 134 -15.94 5.71 -8.97
C THR A 134 -16.03 7.11 -9.57
N GLN A 135 -15.31 8.11 -9.04
CA GLN A 135 -15.30 9.44 -9.65
C GLN A 135 -14.53 9.42 -10.98
N PRO A 136 -15.10 10.00 -12.06
CA PRO A 136 -14.33 10.29 -13.25
C PRO A 136 -13.14 11.16 -12.85
N THR A 137 -11.93 10.75 -13.25
CA THR A 137 -10.78 11.65 -13.17
C THR A 137 -10.98 12.74 -14.20
N ASP A 138 -11.68 13.81 -13.83
CA ASP A 138 -11.44 15.10 -14.47
C ASP A 138 -10.00 15.44 -14.15
N LYS A 139 -9.09 15.14 -15.08
CA LYS A 139 -7.72 15.64 -15.01
C LYS A 139 -7.88 17.16 -14.95
N PRO A 140 -7.59 17.83 -13.82
CA PRO A 140 -7.64 19.27 -13.85
C PRO A 140 -6.54 19.68 -14.82
N THR A 141 -6.92 20.35 -15.90
CA THR A 141 -6.00 20.98 -16.86
C THR A 141 -5.29 22.13 -16.16
N VAL A 142 -4.55 21.85 -15.08
CA VAL A 142 -3.71 22.83 -14.42
C VAL A 142 -2.45 22.94 -15.28
N LEU A 143 -2.52 23.78 -16.30
CA LEU A 143 -1.33 24.40 -16.86
C LEU A 143 -0.61 25.09 -15.69
N LEU A 144 0.65 24.70 -15.43
CA LEU A 144 1.51 25.45 -14.51
C LEU A 144 1.58 26.90 -15.00
N GLY A 145 0.82 27.78 -14.36
CA GLY A 145 1.09 29.21 -14.26
C GLY A 145 1.28 30.00 -15.55
N MET A 146 0.21 30.17 -16.34
CA MET A 146 0.02 31.44 -17.05
C MET A 146 -1.39 31.97 -16.77
N PRO A 147 -1.55 33.14 -16.13
CA PRO A 147 -2.87 33.73 -15.97
C PRO A 147 -3.46 34.04 -17.35
N LYS A 148 -4.75 33.73 -17.55
CA LYS A 148 -5.47 34.15 -18.75
C LYS A 148 -5.66 35.67 -18.69
N LEU A 149 -4.90 36.42 -19.48
CA LEU A 149 -5.26 37.78 -19.82
C LEU A 149 -6.51 37.69 -20.70
N GLY A 150 -7.64 38.20 -20.20
CA GLY A 150 -8.86 38.30 -20.98
C GLY A 150 -8.62 39.21 -22.19
N ALA A 151 -9.01 38.74 -23.39
CA ALA A 151 -9.07 39.62 -24.54
C ALA A 151 -10.05 40.78 -24.23
N PRO A 152 -9.76 42.03 -24.63
CA PRO A 152 -10.70 43.13 -24.46
C PRO A 152 -11.99 42.81 -25.23
N ALA A 153 -13.13 43.23 -24.68
CA ALA A 153 -14.44 43.02 -25.28
C ALA A 153 -14.50 43.61 -26.69
N ASP A 154 -15.15 42.89 -27.60
CA ASP A 154 -15.38 43.36 -28.96
C ASP A 154 -16.09 44.72 -28.96
N PRO A 155 -15.66 45.69 -29.78
CA PRO A 155 -16.36 46.95 -29.89
C PRO A 155 -17.77 46.71 -30.45
N ALA A 156 -18.76 47.39 -29.84
CA ALA A 156 -20.16 47.28 -30.22
C ALA A 156 -20.37 47.54 -31.73
N PRO A 157 -21.29 46.80 -32.39
CA PRO A 157 -21.54 46.95 -33.81
C PRO A 157 -22.11 48.34 -34.12
N ALA A 158 -21.55 48.99 -35.14
CA ALA A 158 -22.08 50.23 -35.70
C ALA A 158 -23.45 49.95 -36.34
N THR A 159 -24.48 50.66 -35.91
CA THR A 159 -25.78 50.65 -36.57
C THR A 159 -25.71 51.54 -37.80
N ASP A 160 -25.59 50.91 -38.97
CA ASP A 160 -25.95 51.54 -40.25
C ASP A 160 -27.45 51.32 -40.46
N ALA A 161 -28.23 52.37 -40.25
CA ALA A 161 -29.65 52.40 -40.59
C ALA A 161 -29.93 53.73 -41.31
N CYS A 162 -29.70 53.74 -42.62
CA CYS A 162 -30.12 54.79 -43.54
C CYS A 162 -30.76 54.15 -44.80
N CYS A 163 -31.89 54.74 -45.21
CA CYS A 163 -32.67 54.56 -46.46
C CYS A 163 -33.54 53.29 -46.52
N GLY A 164 -34.82 53.26 -46.88
CA GLY A 164 -35.85 54.14 -47.48
C GLY A 164 -37.04 53.17 -47.77
N ASP A 165 -38.31 53.53 -47.71
CA ASP A 165 -39.08 54.40 -48.63
C ASP A 165 -40.32 54.99 -47.93
#